data_AF-A0A7C9RYB3-F1
#
_entry.id   AF-A0A7C9RYB3-F1
#
_cell.length_a   1.000
_cell.length_b   1.000
_cell.length_c   1.000
_cell.angle_alpha   90.00
_cell.angle_beta   90.00
_cell.angle_gamma   90.00
#
_symmetry.space_group_name_H-M   'P 1'
#
loop_
_entity.id
_entity.type
_entity.pdbx_description
1 polymer ?
#
loop_
_entity_poly.entity_id
_entity_poly.type
_entity_poly.pdbx_seq_one_letter_code
_entity_poly.pdbx_strand_id
1 'polypeptide(L)'
;MSHHVPLPTEAQVRAAIDTARAETGRTPSALALATRLGLANTTFRRNFPEVCAELASTPRADADTGAADAYTRLQEDNARLRCRNRELTEHLELAIATIQRLAIDNSRLHAALAEAQQVTRMPRAVPTRRD
;
A
#
# COMPACT_ATOMS: atom_id res chain seq x y z
N MET A 1 -42.38 -6.61 -8.79
CA MET A 1 -41.50 -5.66 -9.50
C MET A 1 -40.57 -6.48 -10.40
N SER A 2 -41.05 -6.91 -11.56
CA SER A 2 -40.28 -7.73 -12.50
C SER A 2 -39.48 -6.80 -13.40
N HIS A 3 -38.20 -6.60 -13.11
CA HIS A 3 -37.28 -5.96 -14.05
C HIS A 3 -37.14 -6.86 -15.26
N HIS A 4 -37.90 -6.56 -16.32
CA HIS A 4 -37.71 -7.19 -17.62
C HIS A 4 -36.44 -6.59 -18.24
N VAL A 5 -35.28 -7.14 -17.86
CA VAL A 5 -34.03 -6.80 -18.52
C VAL A 5 -34.11 -7.38 -19.93
N PRO A 6 -34.08 -6.55 -20.99
CA PRO A 6 -34.05 -7.05 -22.35
C PRO A 6 -32.82 -7.96 -22.50
N LEU A 7 -33.02 -9.12 -23.12
CA LEU A 7 -31.94 -10.07 -23.30
C LEU A 7 -30.84 -9.42 -24.16
N PRO A 8 -29.58 -9.33 -23.68
CA PRO A 8 -28.51 -8.71 -24.43
C PRO A 8 -28.21 -9.53 -25.69
N THR A 9 -27.71 -8.86 -26.73
CA THR A 9 -27.27 -9.56 -27.94
C THR A 9 -25.92 -10.25 -27.69
N GLU A 10 -25.61 -11.27 -28.49
CA GLU A 10 -24.31 -11.96 -28.39
C GLU A 10 -23.13 -10.99 -28.54
N ALA A 11 -23.25 -9.99 -29.42
CA ALA A 11 -22.24 -8.94 -29.59
C ALA A 11 -22.02 -8.13 -28.30
N GLN A 12 -23.07 -7.83 -27.54
CA GLN A 12 -22.96 -7.14 -26.25
C GLN A 12 -22.30 -8.03 -25.19
N VAL A 13 -22.58 -9.33 -25.20
CA VAL A 13 -21.91 -10.29 -24.30
C VAL A 13 -20.42 -10.38 -24.60
N ARG A 14 -20.03 -10.43 -25.88
CA ARG A 14 -18.60 -10.44 -26.28
C ARG A 14 -17.88 -9.14 -25.92
N ALA A 15 -18.50 -7.98 -26.18
CA ALA A 15 -17.95 -6.70 -25.76
C ALA A 15 -17.76 -6.62 -24.24
N ALA A 16 -18.68 -7.20 -23.45
CA ALA A 16 -18.55 -7.27 -22.00
C ALA A 16 -17.39 -8.20 -21.56
N ILE A 17 -17.12 -9.28 -22.29
CA ILE A 17 -15.97 -10.16 -22.06
C ILE A 17 -14.66 -9.42 -22.32
N ASP A 18 -14.56 -8.71 -23.45
CA ASP A 18 -13.35 -7.97 -23.82
C ASP A 18 -13.07 -6.83 -22.83
N THR A 19 -14.11 -6.10 -22.42
CA THR A 19 -13.97 -5.03 -21.43
C THR A 19 -13.52 -5.58 -20.08
N ALA A 20 -14.09 -6.71 -19.63
CA ALA A 20 -13.70 -7.33 -18.37
C ALA A 20 -12.26 -7.90 -18.42
N ARG A 21 -11.83 -8.41 -19.59
CA ARG A 21 -10.43 -8.83 -19.81
C ARG A 21 -9.47 -7.64 -19.77
N ALA A 22 -9.83 -6.51 -20.36
CA ALA A 22 -9.00 -5.29 -20.34
C ALA A 22 -8.82 -4.73 -18.93
N GLU A 23 -9.87 -4.77 -18.10
CA GLU A 23 -9.82 -4.24 -16.72
C GLU A 23 -9.05 -5.13 -15.74
N THR A 24 -9.21 -6.45 -15.85
CA THR A 24 -8.68 -7.39 -14.84
C THR A 24 -7.48 -8.20 -15.33
N GLY A 25 -7.15 -8.12 -16.62
CA GLY A 25 -6.13 -8.95 -17.27
C GLY A 25 -6.45 -10.45 -17.25
N ARG A 26 -7.68 -10.84 -16.89
CA ARG A 26 -8.09 -12.23 -16.70
C ARG A 26 -9.43 -12.50 -17.40
N THR A 27 -9.66 -13.76 -17.77
CA THR A 27 -10.96 -14.17 -18.31
C THR A 27 -12.02 -14.08 -17.21
N PRO A 28 -13.12 -13.32 -17.41
CA PRO A 28 -14.16 -13.14 -16.41
C PRO A 28 -14.96 -14.43 -16.18
N SER A 29 -15.50 -14.61 -14.97
CA SER A 29 -16.42 -15.72 -14.70
C SER A 29 -17.81 -15.45 -15.28
N ALA A 30 -18.57 -16.51 -15.59
CA ALA A 30 -19.96 -16.39 -16.05
C ALA A 30 -20.84 -15.60 -15.08
N LEU A 31 -20.60 -15.73 -13.76
CA LEU A 31 -21.29 -14.94 -12.75
C LEU A 31 -20.93 -13.45 -12.84
N ALA A 32 -19.64 -13.12 -12.99
CA ALA A 32 -19.18 -11.74 -13.11
C ALA A 32 -19.78 -11.05 -14.35
N LEU A 33 -19.89 -11.79 -15.46
CA LEU A 33 -20.55 -11.29 -16.67
C LEU A 33 -22.06 -11.10 -16.46
N ALA A 34 -22.74 -12.04 -15.80
CA ALA A 34 -24.17 -11.90 -15.50
C ALA A 34 -24.43 -10.65 -14.65
N THR A 35 -23.63 -10.42 -13.60
CA THR A 35 -23.74 -9.21 -12.77
C THR A 35 -23.47 -7.93 -13.56
N ARG A 36 -22.48 -7.94 -14.46
CA ARG A 36 -22.14 -6.78 -15.30
C ARG A 36 -23.24 -6.44 -16.30
N LEU A 37 -23.93 -7.46 -16.81
CA LEU A 37 -25.05 -7.32 -17.75
C LEU A 37 -26.41 -7.13 -17.03
N GLY A 38 -26.42 -7.06 -15.69
CA GLY A 38 -27.65 -6.90 -14.91
C GLY A 38 -28.58 -8.12 -14.97
N LEU A 39 -28.06 -9.29 -15.31
CA LEU A 39 -28.83 -10.53 -15.45
C LEU A 39 -28.64 -11.45 -14.23
N ALA A 40 -29.68 -12.20 -13.90
CA ALA A 40 -29.53 -13.35 -13.02
C ALA A 40 -28.63 -14.41 -13.68
N ASN A 41 -27.70 -14.99 -12.92
CA ASN A 41 -26.74 -15.99 -13.42
C ASN A 41 -27.44 -17.18 -14.12
N THR A 42 -28.56 -17.66 -13.58
CA THR A 42 -29.38 -18.72 -14.21
C THR A 42 -29.94 -18.32 -15.57
N THR A 43 -30.32 -17.04 -15.73
CA THR A 43 -30.82 -16.50 -17.00
C THR A 43 -29.69 -16.38 -18.01
N PHE A 44 -28.52 -15.92 -17.58
CA PHE A 44 -27.33 -15.84 -18.42
C PHE A 44 -26.90 -17.24 -18.93
N ARG A 45 -26.78 -18.23 -18.04
CA ARG A 45 -26.36 -19.60 -18.42
C ARG A 45 -27.34 -20.31 -19.35
N ARG A 46 -28.65 -20.03 -19.23
CA ARG A 46 -29.68 -20.61 -20.11
C ARG A 46 -29.67 -20.03 -21.51
N ASN A 47 -29.42 -18.72 -21.64
CA ASN A 47 -29.47 -18.02 -22.93
C ASN A 47 -28.12 -18.00 -23.67
N PHE A 48 -27.00 -18.15 -22.94
CA PHE A 48 -25.65 -18.14 -23.51
C PHE A 48 -24.84 -19.38 -23.07
N PRO A 49 -25.30 -20.60 -23.37
CA PRO A 49 -24.60 -21.83 -22.97
C PRO A 49 -23.23 -21.96 -23.64
N GLU A 50 -23.12 -21.58 -24.92
CA GLU A 50 -21.86 -21.63 -25.69
C GLU A 50 -20.80 -20.70 -25.10
N VAL A 51 -21.19 -19.48 -24.73
CA VAL A 51 -20.28 -18.53 -24.06
C VAL A 51 -19.84 -19.07 -22.70
N CYS A 52 -20.73 -19.72 -21.96
CA CYS A 52 -20.36 -20.35 -20.70
C CYS A 52 -19.39 -21.52 -20.89
N ALA A 53 -19.54 -22.30 -21.97
CA ALA A 53 -18.63 -23.37 -22.32
C ALA A 53 -17.25 -22.83 -22.73
N GLU A 54 -17.20 -21.74 -23.49
CA GLU A 54 -15.96 -21.05 -23.89
C GLU A 54 -15.20 -20.48 -22.68
N LEU A 55 -15.92 -19.86 -21.75
CA LEU A 55 -15.32 -19.33 -20.51
C LEU A 55 -14.81 -20.44 -19.59
N ALA A 56 -15.41 -21.64 -19.66
CA ALA A 56 -14.98 -22.81 -18.91
C ALA A 56 -13.84 -23.57 -19.59
N SER A 57 -13.78 -23.56 -20.92
CA SER A 57 -12.75 -24.24 -21.73
C SER A 57 -11.48 -23.42 -21.90
N THR A 58 -11.54 -22.09 -21.73
CA THR A 58 -10.36 -21.25 -21.68
C THR A 58 -9.49 -21.71 -20.50
N PRO A 59 -8.29 -22.28 -20.75
CA PRO A 59 -7.39 -22.67 -19.68
C PRO A 59 -7.11 -21.41 -18.88
N ARG A 60 -7.43 -21.44 -17.58
CA ARG A 60 -7.07 -20.38 -16.64
C ARG A 60 -5.55 -20.47 -16.52
N ALA A 61 -4.84 -19.84 -17.46
CA ALA A 61 -3.39 -19.91 -17.60
C ALA A 61 -2.75 -19.87 -16.22
N ASP A 62 -2.03 -20.95 -15.91
CA ASP A 62 -1.53 -21.42 -14.63
C ASP A 62 -1.13 -20.33 -13.62
N ALA A 63 -2.15 -19.68 -13.02
CA ALA A 63 -1.94 -18.66 -12.02
C ALA A 63 -1.55 -19.26 -10.66
N ASP A 64 -1.72 -20.57 -10.47
CA ASP A 64 -1.55 -21.22 -9.17
C ASP A 64 -0.08 -21.45 -8.81
N THR A 65 0.74 -21.88 -9.78
CA THR A 65 2.17 -22.14 -9.54
C THR A 65 2.96 -20.82 -9.42
N GLY A 66 2.66 -19.83 -10.25
CA GLY A 66 3.32 -18.51 -10.19
C GLY A 66 2.87 -17.65 -8.99
N ALA A 67 1.62 -17.80 -8.53
CA ALA A 67 1.15 -17.06 -7.36
C ALA A 67 1.73 -17.59 -6.05
N ALA A 68 1.91 -18.91 -5.93
CA ALA A 68 2.60 -19.50 -4.77
C ALA A 68 4.04 -19.01 -4.68
N ASP A 69 4.78 -19.01 -5.80
CA ASP A 69 6.16 -18.51 -5.86
C ASP A 69 6.27 -16.99 -5.66
N ALA A 70 5.30 -16.21 -6.14
CA ALA A 70 5.26 -14.77 -5.88
C ALA A 70 4.95 -14.48 -4.41
N TYR A 71 4.07 -15.27 -3.79
CA TYR A 71 3.70 -15.14 -2.39
C TYR A 71 4.86 -15.50 -1.45
N THR A 72 5.59 -16.58 -1.73
CA THR A 72 6.79 -16.95 -0.95
C THR A 72 7.87 -15.88 -1.03
N ARG A 73 8.18 -15.37 -2.24
CA ARG A 73 9.12 -14.25 -2.42
C ARG A 73 8.68 -13.00 -1.66
N LEU A 74 7.40 -12.66 -1.71
CA LEU A 74 6.86 -11.51 -0.99
C LEU A 74 6.98 -11.70 0.53
N GLN A 75 6.77 -12.92 1.03
CA GLN A 75 6.92 -13.25 2.45
C GLN A 75 8.37 -13.14 2.91
N GLU A 76 9.32 -13.65 2.12
CA GLU A 76 10.76 -13.54 2.37
C GLU A 76 11.21 -12.07 2.39
N ASP A 77 10.77 -11.28 1.40
CA ASP A 77 11.07 -9.86 1.33
C ASP A 77 10.47 -9.10 2.51
N ASN A 78 9.23 -9.42 2.92
CA ASN A 78 8.61 -8.78 4.08
C ASN A 78 9.34 -9.13 5.38
N ALA A 79 9.78 -10.38 5.53
CA ALA A 79 10.59 -10.81 6.67
C ALA A 79 11.93 -10.06 6.72
N ARG A 80 12.60 -9.90 5.56
CA ARG A 80 13.84 -9.10 5.45
C ARG A 80 13.61 -7.64 5.81
N LEU A 81 12.53 -7.04 5.29
CA LEU A 81 12.18 -5.64 5.59
C LEU A 81 11.88 -5.43 7.07
N ARG A 82 11.16 -6.36 7.72
CA ARG A 82 10.91 -6.31 9.17
C ARG A 82 12.19 -6.43 9.97
N CYS A 83 13.11 -7.31 9.57
CA CYS A 83 14.41 -7.43 10.22
C CYS A 83 15.19 -6.11 10.15
N ARG A 84 15.32 -5.55 8.95
CA ARG A 84 16.04 -4.29 8.73
C ARG A 84 15.36 -3.11 9.43
N ASN A 85 14.04 -3.09 9.51
CA ASN A 85 13.31 -2.04 10.21
C ASN A 85 13.57 -2.08 11.73
N ARG A 86 13.65 -3.28 12.33
CA ARG A 86 14.04 -3.44 13.74
C ARG A 86 15.47 -2.96 13.97
N GLU A 87 16.42 -3.41 13.17
CA GLU A 87 17.83 -2.99 13.26
C GLU A 87 17.98 -1.46 13.14
N LEU A 88 17.30 -0.84 12.17
CA LEU A 88 17.29 0.62 12.03
C LEU A 88 16.69 1.33 13.25
N THR A 89 15.64 0.76 13.84
CA THR A 89 15.00 1.32 15.04
C THR A 89 15.97 1.27 16.23
N GLU A 90 16.64 0.14 16.44
CA GLU A 90 17.67 -0.02 17.48
C GLU A 90 18.82 0.97 17.30
N HIS A 91 19.29 1.17 16.05
CA HIS A 91 20.32 2.17 15.76
C HIS A 91 19.86 3.60 16.05
N LEU A 92 18.60 3.94 15.74
CA LEU A 92 18.04 5.25 16.04
C LEU A 92 17.94 5.48 17.55
N GLU A 93 17.49 4.48 18.31
CA GLU A 93 17.42 4.56 19.77
C GLU A 93 18.81 4.81 20.38
N LEU A 94 19.82 4.07 19.92
CA LEU A 94 21.20 4.24 20.36
C LEU A 94 21.76 5.62 19.99
N ALA A 95 21.50 6.09 18.78
CA ALA A 95 21.93 7.41 18.33
C ALA A 95 21.28 8.53 19.16
N ILE A 96 19.97 8.43 19.43
CA ILE A 96 19.24 9.38 20.28
C ILE A 96 19.85 9.42 21.67
N ALA A 97 20.06 8.26 22.31
CA ALA A 97 20.66 8.18 23.64
C ALA A 97 22.07 8.81 23.67
N THR A 98 22.86 8.59 22.62
CA THR A 98 24.21 9.16 22.48
C THR A 98 24.16 10.69 22.34
N ILE A 99 23.26 11.21 21.50
CA ILE A 99 23.08 12.66 21.32
C ILE A 99 22.63 13.32 22.64
N GLN A 100 21.68 12.72 23.35
CA GLN A 100 21.21 13.23 24.64
C GLN A 100 22.34 13.29 25.67
N ARG A 101 23.14 12.23 25.76
CA ARG A 101 24.32 12.20 26.65
C ARG A 101 25.31 13.30 26.28
N LEU A 102 25.66 13.43 25.00
CA LEU A 102 26.58 14.46 24.53
C LEU A 102 26.05 15.87 24.79
N ALA A 103 24.75 16.10 24.65
CA ALA A 103 24.12 17.38 24.95
C ALA A 103 24.25 17.74 26.45
N ILE A 104 24.01 16.77 27.34
CA ILE A 104 24.20 16.96 28.77
C ILE A 104 25.67 17.26 29.08
N ASP A 105 26.60 16.47 28.56
CA ASP A 105 28.03 16.66 28.80
C ASP A 105 28.52 18.01 28.26
N ASN A 106 28.08 18.41 27.06
CA ASN A 106 28.38 19.70 26.47
C ASN A 106 27.86 20.86 27.32
N SER A 107 26.62 20.77 27.84
CA SER A 107 26.07 21.80 28.73
C SER A 107 26.85 21.94 30.05
N ARG A 108 27.30 20.81 30.61
CA ARG A 108 28.13 20.79 31.83
C ARG A 108 29.51 21.40 31.58
N LEU A 109 30.15 21.06 30.46
CA LEU A 109 31.44 21.64 30.08
C LEU A 109 31.33 23.15 29.87
N HIS A 110 30.25 23.62 29.23
CA HIS A 110 30.00 25.06 29.10
C HIS A 110 29.81 25.75 30.46
N ALA A 111 29.10 25.13 31.40
CA ALA A 111 28.92 25.68 32.74
C ALA A 111 30.26 25.73 33.51
N ALA A 112 31.02 24.64 33.52
CA ALA A 112 32.32 24.56 34.17
C ALA A 112 33.33 25.56 33.58
N LEU A 113 33.31 25.74 32.25
CA LEU A 113 34.15 26.72 31.58
C LEU A 113 33.76 28.16 31.96
N ALA A 114 32.46 28.45 32.04
CA ALA A 114 31.98 29.76 32.47
C ALA A 114 32.38 30.09 33.93
N GLU A 115 32.32 29.10 34.81
CA GLU A 115 32.77 29.20 36.20
C GLU A 115 34.29 29.43 36.28
N ALA A 116 35.08 28.61 35.59
CA ALA A 116 36.54 28.69 35.59
C ALA A 116 37.06 30.01 35.00
N GLN A 117 36.35 30.58 34.03
CA GLN A 117 36.74 31.83 33.38
C GLN A 117 36.30 33.10 34.14
N GLN A 118 35.63 32.99 35.30
CA GLN A 118 35.06 34.13 36.05
C GLN A 118 34.31 35.13 35.14
N VAL A 119 33.62 34.63 34.10
CA VAL A 119 32.96 35.50 33.11
C VAL A 119 31.76 36.18 33.78
N THR A 120 32.01 37.37 34.33
CA THR A 120 30.98 38.30 34.73
C THR A 120 30.29 38.75 33.44
N ARG A 121 29.13 38.17 33.13
CA ARG A 121 28.29 38.66 32.02
C ARG A 121 27.96 40.12 32.32
N MET A 122 28.63 41.05 31.64
CA MET A 122 28.30 42.46 31.74
C MET A 122 26.87 42.65 31.23
N PRO A 123 25.97 43.27 32.02
CA PRO A 123 24.63 43.54 31.56
C PRO A 123 24.72 44.44 30.33
N ARG A 124 24.13 43.98 29.23
CA ARG A 124 23.97 44.81 28.03
C ARG A 124 22.98 45.92 28.39
N ALA A 125 23.51 47.11 28.68
CA ALA A 125 22.70 48.30 28.87
C ALA A 125 21.86 48.51 27.59
N VAL A 126 20.55 48.33 27.70
CA VAL A 126 19.61 48.79 26.69
C VAL A 126 19.55 50.31 26.86
N PRO A 127 20.01 51.12 25.89
CA PRO A 127 19.86 52.56 26.00
C PRO A 127 18.36 52.87 25.94
N THR A 128 17.79 53.23 27.09
CA THR A 128 16.46 53.85 27.14
C THR A 128 16.57 55.18 26.43
N ARG A 129 16.06 55.23 25.20
CA ARG A 129 15.91 56.46 24.43
C ARG A 129 14.91 57.34 25.18
N ARG A 130 15.39 58.45 25.73
CA ARG A 130 14.56 59.55 26.24
C ARG A 130 14.27 60.50 25.08
N ASP A 131 13.05 61.02 25.14
CA ASP A 131 12.38 62.06 24.35
C ASP A 131 11.70 61.64 23.04
#